data_AF-A0A2M7NJH1-F1
#
_entry.id   AF-A0A2M7NJH1-F1
#
_cell.length_a   1.000
_cell.length_b   1.000
_cell.length_c   1.000
_cell.angle_alpha   90.00
_cell.angle_beta   90.00
_cell.angle_gamma   90.00
#
_symmetry.space_group_name_H-M   'P 1'
#
loop_
_entity.id
_entity.type
_entity.pdbx_description
1 polymer ?
#
loop_
_entity_poly.entity_id
_entity_poly.type
_entity_poly.pdbx_seq_one_letter_code
_entity_poly.pdbx_strand_id
1 'polypeptide(L)'
;MGTRATAELAFLGKAEKDLSIARVPTSDIHSKKMNYDILHELIDKAQEYETQTGQKLEKDDLAIFSEWLYVQTHSRVSKSNASKNLAHKEEIKLEPTGETLDSIIGKFIGFMYRFAKFYTKKALENSPLTTLDDFTYLGSIFLKAGSTKTEIIDYHIHEKTTGIEILKRLKKNGFITEKKSLTDGRSKSLFVTEAGKGIFFAHVERMQKIGELIGGDLEENEKLQLISLLNRLNDFHQPIYHENKKESFERLLSFRK
;
A
#
# COMPACT_ATOMS: atom_id res chain seq x y z
N MET A 1 -14.16 -74.32 -63.60
CA MET A 1 -13.41 -73.49 -64.55
C MET A 1 -14.39 -72.52 -65.19
N GLY A 2 -14.06 -71.24 -65.19
CA GLY A 2 -14.88 -70.07 -65.58
C GLY A 2 -15.33 -69.26 -64.36
N THR A 3 -14.46 -68.84 -63.43
CA THR A 3 -13.37 -67.84 -63.52
C THR A 3 -13.84 -66.42 -63.86
N ARG A 4 -13.82 -65.55 -62.84
CA ARG A 4 -13.42 -64.13 -62.90
C ARG A 4 -14.12 -63.25 -63.95
N ALA A 5 -15.34 -62.79 -63.66
CA ALA A 5 -15.90 -61.59 -64.31
C ALA A 5 -17.00 -60.86 -63.50
N THR A 6 -17.09 -61.06 -62.18
CA THR A 6 -18.13 -60.41 -61.34
C THR A 6 -17.60 -59.75 -60.07
N ALA A 7 -16.28 -59.67 -59.89
CA ALA A 7 -15.65 -59.04 -58.71
C ALA A 7 -14.99 -57.68 -59.01
N GLU A 8 -15.05 -57.19 -60.25
CA GLU A 8 -14.38 -55.94 -60.69
C GLU A 8 -15.37 -54.86 -61.17
N LEU A 9 -16.59 -54.88 -60.62
CA LEU A 9 -17.55 -53.76 -60.67
C LEU A 9 -17.93 -53.28 -59.26
N ALA A 10 -17.09 -53.59 -58.27
CA ALA A 10 -17.27 -53.24 -56.86
C ALA A 10 -16.50 -51.98 -56.42
N PHE A 11 -15.92 -51.20 -57.34
CA PHE A 11 -15.11 -50.02 -56.96
C PHE A 11 -15.53 -48.67 -57.58
N LEU A 12 -16.50 -48.62 -58.50
CA LEU A 12 -16.94 -47.35 -59.13
C LEU A 12 -18.46 -47.30 -59.36
N GLY A 13 -19.24 -47.67 -58.35
CA GLY A 13 -20.68 -47.45 -58.26
C GLY A 13 -21.05 -46.61 -57.05
N LYS A 14 -20.25 -45.56 -56.80
CA LYS A 14 -20.38 -44.61 -55.69
C LYS A 14 -20.83 -43.27 -56.24
N ALA A 15 -22.12 -43.13 -56.49
CA ALA A 15 -22.81 -41.84 -56.57
C ALA A 15 -24.32 -42.12 -56.57
N GLU A 16 -25.08 -41.38 -55.77
CA GLU A 16 -26.55 -41.39 -55.71
C GLU A 16 -27.23 -42.51 -54.91
N LYS A 17 -26.91 -42.62 -53.62
CA LYS A 17 -27.90 -43.04 -52.62
C LYS A 17 -27.56 -42.59 -51.20
N ASP A 18 -27.44 -41.28 -51.00
CA ASP A 18 -27.41 -40.66 -49.67
C ASP A 18 -28.17 -39.33 -49.73
N LEU A 19 -29.46 -39.38 -49.43
CA LEU A 19 -30.29 -38.21 -49.09
C LEU A 19 -31.40 -38.65 -48.14
N SER A 20 -31.00 -39.39 -47.10
CA SER A 20 -31.80 -39.52 -45.87
C SER A 20 -31.33 -38.44 -44.90
N ILE A 21 -32.28 -37.58 -44.54
CA ILE A 21 -32.16 -36.38 -43.72
C ILE A 21 -31.59 -36.76 -42.34
N ALA A 22 -30.27 -36.74 -42.20
CA ALA A 22 -29.61 -36.68 -40.90
C ALA A 22 -29.70 -35.23 -40.42
N ARG A 23 -30.52 -34.99 -39.39
CA ARG A 23 -30.55 -33.72 -38.67
C ARG A 23 -29.12 -33.39 -38.24
N VAL A 24 -28.58 -32.32 -38.81
CA VAL A 24 -27.41 -31.61 -38.28
C VAL A 24 -27.72 -31.29 -36.82
N PRO A 25 -26.89 -31.70 -35.84
CA PRO A 25 -26.96 -31.12 -34.51
C PRO A 25 -26.55 -29.65 -34.70
N THR A 26 -27.54 -28.78 -34.68
CA THR A 26 -27.36 -27.34 -34.60
C THR A 26 -26.46 -27.05 -33.41
N SER A 27 -25.22 -26.66 -33.70
CA SER A 27 -24.38 -25.79 -32.91
C SER A 27 -24.74 -25.70 -31.42
N ASP A 28 -24.10 -26.53 -30.60
CA ASP A 28 -23.87 -26.17 -29.19
C ASP A 28 -22.77 -25.09 -29.13
N ILE A 29 -23.09 -23.93 -29.71
CA ILE A 29 -22.54 -22.66 -29.23
C ILE A 29 -23.58 -22.22 -28.21
N HIS A 30 -23.52 -22.80 -27.02
CA HIS A 30 -24.00 -22.11 -25.84
C HIS A 30 -23.16 -20.83 -25.72
N SER A 31 -23.60 -19.77 -26.41
CA SER A 31 -23.29 -18.40 -26.05
C SER A 31 -23.66 -18.28 -24.59
N LYS A 32 -22.65 -18.40 -23.72
CA LYS A 32 -22.75 -18.11 -22.28
C LYS A 32 -23.40 -16.74 -22.20
N LYS A 33 -24.70 -16.70 -21.92
CA LYS A 33 -25.48 -15.46 -21.87
C LYS A 33 -24.76 -14.58 -20.85
N MET A 34 -24.09 -13.54 -21.33
CA MET A 34 -23.28 -12.68 -20.48
C MET A 34 -24.23 -12.07 -19.45
N ASN A 35 -23.92 -12.29 -18.17
CA ASN A 35 -24.68 -11.67 -17.10
C ASN A 35 -24.28 -10.19 -17.04
N TYR A 36 -25.23 -9.30 -17.32
CA TYR A 36 -25.06 -7.86 -17.32
C TYR A 36 -25.70 -7.18 -16.10
N ASP A 37 -26.17 -7.95 -15.12
CA ASP A 37 -26.82 -7.44 -13.91
C ASP A 37 -25.93 -6.42 -13.19
N ILE A 38 -24.61 -6.68 -13.17
CA ILE A 38 -23.62 -5.76 -12.60
C ILE A 38 -23.50 -4.44 -13.39
N LEU A 39 -23.66 -4.46 -14.71
CA LEU A 39 -23.62 -3.22 -15.50
C LEU A 39 -24.87 -2.38 -15.24
N HIS A 40 -26.03 -3.02 -15.08
CA HIS A 40 -27.25 -2.33 -14.68
C HIS A 40 -27.10 -1.70 -13.29
N GLU A 41 -26.57 -2.44 -12.31
CA GLU A 41 -26.30 -1.89 -10.98
C GLU A 41 -25.31 -0.70 -11.01
N LEU A 42 -24.26 -0.79 -11.83
CA LEU A 42 -23.30 0.32 -11.99
C LEU A 42 -23.94 1.56 -12.61
N ILE A 43 -24.85 1.39 -13.57
CA ILE A 43 -25.61 2.49 -14.18
C ILE A 43 -26.54 3.15 -13.14
N ASP A 44 -27.25 2.36 -12.34
CA ASP A 44 -28.13 2.87 -11.28
C ASP A 44 -27.32 3.65 -10.23
N LYS A 45 -26.12 3.16 -9.89
CA LYS A 45 -25.21 3.84 -8.96
C LYS A 45 -24.65 5.13 -9.53
N ALA A 46 -24.37 5.19 -10.83
CA ALA A 46 -23.95 6.41 -11.51
C ALA A 46 -25.06 7.47 -11.43
N GLN A 47 -26.31 7.10 -11.66
CA GLN A 47 -27.45 8.01 -11.52
C GLN A 47 -27.66 8.50 -10.08
N GLU A 48 -27.46 7.62 -9.09
CA GLU A 48 -27.51 7.98 -7.67
C GLU A 48 -26.41 9.00 -7.30
N TYR A 49 -25.19 8.81 -7.83
CA TYR A 49 -24.10 9.76 -7.66
C TYR A 49 -24.44 11.15 -8.24
N GLU A 50 -24.93 11.21 -9.48
CA GLU A 50 -25.27 12.48 -10.13
C GLU A 50 -26.37 13.23 -9.37
N THR A 51 -27.36 12.48 -8.86
CA THR A 51 -28.46 13.04 -8.07
C THR A 51 -27.98 13.60 -6.73
N GLN A 52 -27.05 12.91 -6.05
CA GLN A 52 -26.55 13.32 -4.74
C GLN A 52 -25.55 14.47 -4.80
N THR A 53 -24.70 14.49 -5.83
CA THR A 53 -23.64 15.48 -5.99
C THR A 53 -24.06 16.70 -6.80
N GLY A 54 -25.15 16.58 -7.58
CA GLY A 54 -25.58 17.60 -8.53
C GLY A 54 -24.64 17.76 -9.72
N GLN A 55 -23.66 16.85 -9.88
CA GLN A 55 -22.67 16.86 -10.94
C GLN A 55 -22.92 15.70 -11.90
N LYS A 56 -22.81 15.95 -13.20
CA LYS A 56 -22.91 14.90 -14.22
C LYS A 56 -21.57 14.17 -14.31
N LEU A 57 -21.61 12.84 -14.41
CA LEU A 57 -20.40 12.05 -14.61
C LEU A 57 -19.90 12.19 -16.05
N GLU A 58 -18.67 12.66 -16.19
CA GLU A 58 -17.97 12.72 -17.46
C GLU A 58 -16.99 11.55 -17.63
N LYS A 59 -16.44 11.41 -18.83
CA LYS A 59 -15.59 10.28 -19.22
C LYS A 59 -14.35 10.10 -18.33
N ASP A 60 -13.87 11.20 -17.72
CA ASP A 60 -12.66 11.22 -16.92
C ASP A 60 -12.94 11.13 -15.40
N ASP A 61 -14.21 11.08 -14.98
CA ASP A 61 -14.62 11.06 -13.58
C ASP A 61 -14.68 9.65 -12.97
N LEU A 62 -14.23 8.64 -13.72
CA LEU A 62 -14.30 7.23 -13.26
C LEU A 62 -13.60 7.02 -11.92
N ALA A 63 -12.47 7.70 -11.68
CA ALA A 63 -11.75 7.61 -10.42
C ALA A 63 -12.59 8.15 -9.25
N ILE A 64 -13.19 9.34 -9.41
CA ILE A 64 -14.02 9.99 -8.39
C ILE A 64 -15.29 9.18 -8.14
N PHE A 65 -15.92 8.70 -9.22
CA PHE A 65 -17.08 7.81 -9.11
C PHE A 65 -16.73 6.49 -8.40
N SER A 66 -15.56 5.91 -8.68
CA SER A 66 -15.14 4.67 -8.02
C SER A 66 -14.88 4.83 -6.53
N GLU A 67 -14.36 6.00 -6.11
CA GLU A 67 -14.15 6.33 -4.70
C GLU A 67 -15.50 6.49 -3.96
N TRP A 68 -16.45 7.23 -4.56
CA TRP A 68 -17.80 7.33 -4.02
C TRP A 68 -18.54 5.98 -3.99
N LEU A 69 -18.44 5.20 -5.08
CA LEU A 69 -19.08 3.89 -5.19
C LEU A 69 -18.54 2.93 -4.15
N TYR A 70 -17.22 2.95 -3.90
CA TYR A 70 -16.59 2.17 -2.84
C TYR A 70 -17.21 2.50 -1.48
N VAL A 71 -17.32 3.79 -1.13
CA VAL A 71 -17.96 4.22 0.13
C VAL A 71 -19.43 3.78 0.20
N GLN A 72 -20.19 3.90 -0.88
CA GLN A 72 -21.63 3.59 -0.91
C GLN A 72 -21.92 2.07 -0.92
N THR A 73 -21.04 1.27 -1.51
CA THR A 73 -21.20 -0.20 -1.56
C THR A 73 -20.61 -0.87 -0.33
N HIS A 74 -19.46 -0.44 0.16
CA HIS A 74 -18.82 -1.03 1.35
C HIS A 74 -19.48 -0.58 2.66
N SER A 75 -20.28 0.50 2.64
CA SER A 75 -21.22 0.80 3.71
C SER A 75 -22.43 -0.16 3.75
N ARG A 76 -22.85 -0.73 2.60
CA ARG A 76 -23.98 -1.69 2.49
C ARG A 76 -23.58 -3.18 2.52
N VAL A 77 -22.38 -3.54 2.07
CA VAL A 77 -21.87 -4.94 2.01
C VAL A 77 -21.71 -5.58 3.39
N SER A 78 -21.73 -4.79 4.47
CA SER A 78 -21.80 -5.33 5.85
C SER A 78 -23.05 -6.15 6.18
N LYS A 79 -24.10 -6.18 5.34
CA LYS A 79 -25.32 -6.92 5.67
C LYS A 79 -25.54 -8.25 4.93
N SER A 80 -24.78 -8.59 3.87
CA SER A 80 -25.18 -9.72 3.01
C SER A 80 -24.25 -10.94 3.01
N ASN A 81 -22.91 -10.84 3.05
CA ASN A 81 -22.07 -12.06 2.97
C ASN A 81 -20.78 -12.07 3.83
N ALA A 82 -20.64 -11.16 4.81
CA ALA A 82 -19.49 -11.16 5.74
C ALA A 82 -19.70 -12.07 6.98
N SER A 83 -20.52 -13.12 6.87
CA SER A 83 -20.65 -14.14 7.92
C SER A 83 -19.44 -15.08 7.88
N LYS A 84 -18.33 -14.65 8.51
CA LYS A 84 -17.64 -15.47 9.54
C LYS A 84 -16.35 -14.91 10.13
N ASN A 85 -15.74 -13.83 9.62
CA ASN A 85 -14.49 -13.32 10.23
C ASN A 85 -14.36 -11.79 10.40
N LEU A 86 -15.39 -11.00 10.13
CA LEU A 86 -15.38 -9.55 10.38
C LEU A 86 -16.47 -9.16 11.39
N ALA A 87 -16.58 -9.94 12.46
CA ALA A 87 -17.28 -9.51 13.66
C ALA A 87 -16.31 -8.65 14.47
N HIS A 88 -16.14 -7.38 14.08
CA HIS A 88 -15.84 -6.22 14.93
C HIS A 88 -16.11 -4.94 14.09
N LYS A 89 -17.31 -4.85 13.51
CA LYS A 89 -17.85 -3.58 13.04
C LYS A 89 -18.71 -3.02 14.16
N GLU A 90 -18.05 -2.59 15.23
CA GLU A 90 -18.64 -1.49 16.00
C GLU A 90 -18.70 -0.33 14.99
N GLU A 91 -19.89 0.20 14.72
CA GLU A 91 -19.97 1.62 14.35
C GLU A 91 -19.00 2.32 15.30
N ILE A 92 -18.05 3.10 14.79
CA ILE A 92 -17.33 4.04 15.65
C ILE A 92 -18.39 5.05 16.10
N LYS A 93 -19.22 4.63 17.05
CA LYS A 93 -19.97 5.50 17.92
C LYS A 93 -18.87 6.17 18.69
N LEU A 94 -18.49 7.34 18.19
CA LEU A 94 -17.91 8.36 19.03
C LEU A 94 -18.89 8.50 20.20
N GLU A 95 -18.61 7.78 21.29
CA GLU A 95 -19.13 8.13 22.60
C GLU A 95 -18.99 9.65 22.73
N PRO A 96 -19.92 10.37 23.39
CA PRO A 96 -19.86 11.81 23.54
C PRO A 96 -18.72 12.22 24.49
N THR A 97 -17.49 11.90 24.10
CA THR A 97 -16.21 12.14 24.79
C THR A 97 -15.58 13.44 24.33
N GLY A 98 -16.14 14.09 23.29
CA GLY A 98 -15.57 15.28 22.65
C GLY A 98 -14.42 14.97 21.68
N GLU A 99 -14.15 13.70 21.38
CA GLU A 99 -13.14 13.32 20.38
C GLU A 99 -13.61 13.65 18.95
N THR A 100 -12.77 14.37 18.20
CA THR A 100 -12.95 14.58 16.75
C THR A 100 -12.30 13.45 15.96
N LEU A 101 -12.70 13.27 14.69
CA LEU A 101 -12.04 12.32 13.78
C LEU A 101 -10.52 12.57 13.71
N ASP A 102 -10.10 13.84 13.62
CA ASP A 102 -8.69 14.23 13.60
C ASP A 102 -7.95 13.81 14.88
N SER A 103 -8.60 13.97 16.04
CA SER A 103 -8.03 13.55 17.32
C SER A 103 -7.85 12.04 17.42
N ILE A 104 -8.77 11.27 16.84
CA ILE A 104 -8.68 9.81 16.76
C ILE A 104 -7.56 9.37 15.84
N ILE A 105 -7.43 10.01 14.67
CA ILE A 105 -6.32 9.74 13.75
C ILE A 105 -4.99 9.98 14.47
N GLY A 106 -4.83 11.14 15.13
CA GLY A 106 -3.63 11.45 15.91
C GLY A 106 -3.35 10.43 17.02
N LYS A 107 -4.39 9.99 17.73
CA LYS A 107 -4.30 8.95 18.76
C LYS A 107 -3.78 7.62 18.18
N PHE A 108 -4.34 7.15 17.07
CA PHE A 108 -3.92 5.90 16.45
C PHE A 108 -2.53 5.98 15.83
N ILE A 109 -2.13 7.10 15.21
CA ILE A 109 -0.74 7.32 14.78
C ILE A 109 0.21 7.15 15.98
N GLY A 110 -0.13 7.75 17.12
CA GLY A 110 0.63 7.60 18.36
C GLY A 110 0.68 6.16 18.88
N PHE A 111 -0.42 5.40 18.79
CA PHE A 111 -0.42 3.97 19.14
C PHE A 111 0.45 3.14 18.20
N MET A 112 0.33 3.33 16.89
CA MET A 112 1.13 2.59 15.90
C MET A 112 2.62 2.82 16.11
N TYR A 113 3.04 4.07 16.36
CA TYR A 113 4.42 4.36 16.71
C TYR A 113 4.88 3.63 17.99
N ARG A 114 4.05 3.62 19.04
CA ARG A 114 4.37 2.90 20.29
C ARG A 114 4.47 1.38 20.09
N PHE A 115 3.59 0.78 19.29
CA PHE A 115 3.69 -0.64 18.93
C PHE A 115 4.98 -0.92 18.15
N ALA A 116 5.31 -0.09 17.15
CA ALA A 116 6.55 -0.21 16.40
C ALA A 116 7.78 -0.17 17.30
N LYS A 117 7.84 0.77 18.25
CA LYS A 117 8.93 0.83 19.25
C LYS A 117 8.99 -0.41 20.13
N PHE A 118 7.84 -0.88 20.60
CA PHE A 118 7.76 -2.07 21.46
C PHE A 118 8.31 -3.31 20.75
N TYR A 119 7.86 -3.57 19.52
CA TYR A 119 8.36 -4.71 18.74
C TYR A 119 9.83 -4.55 18.35
N THR A 120 10.25 -3.33 17.97
CA THR A 120 11.66 -3.05 17.65
C THR A 120 12.58 -3.31 18.83
N LYS A 121 12.20 -2.92 20.05
CA LYS A 121 12.98 -3.22 21.24
C LYS A 121 13.22 -4.72 21.43
N LYS A 122 12.21 -5.55 21.13
CA LYS A 122 12.36 -7.01 21.15
C LYS A 122 13.23 -7.50 20.00
N ALA A 123 13.11 -6.91 18.81
CA ALA A 123 13.89 -7.31 17.65
C ALA A 123 15.39 -6.97 17.76
N LEU A 124 15.71 -5.91 18.49
CA LEU A 124 17.07 -5.47 18.72
C LEU A 124 17.63 -5.98 20.06
N GLU A 125 16.96 -6.94 20.69
CA GLU A 125 17.49 -7.58 21.90
C GLU A 125 18.85 -8.24 21.60
N ASN A 126 19.83 -8.00 22.48
CA ASN A 126 21.23 -8.37 22.30
C ASN A 126 21.94 -7.71 21.11
N SER A 127 21.32 -6.72 20.46
CA SER A 127 21.97 -5.87 19.47
C SER A 127 22.64 -4.66 20.15
N PRO A 128 23.77 -4.18 19.61
CA PRO A 128 24.30 -2.86 19.96
C PRO A 128 23.44 -1.70 19.42
N LEU A 129 22.46 -1.95 18.54
CA LEU A 129 21.41 -0.99 18.18
C LEU A 129 20.33 -1.03 19.26
N THR A 130 19.90 0.14 19.74
CA THR A 130 19.03 0.23 20.92
C THR A 130 17.62 0.71 20.61
N THR A 131 17.44 1.43 19.51
CA THR A 131 16.17 2.04 19.13
C THR A 131 15.84 1.80 17.66
N LEU A 132 14.57 2.00 17.30
CA LEU A 132 14.15 2.10 15.91
C LEU A 132 14.98 3.16 15.17
N ASP A 133 15.20 4.32 15.80
CA ASP A 133 15.96 5.41 15.21
C ASP A 133 17.43 5.04 14.94
N ASP A 134 18.06 4.21 15.78
CA ASP A 134 19.42 3.72 15.50
C ASP A 134 19.46 2.94 14.19
N PHE A 135 18.50 2.04 14.01
CA PHE A 135 18.40 1.20 12.83
C PHE A 135 18.07 2.03 11.59
N THR A 136 17.08 2.92 11.66
CA THR A 136 16.64 3.72 10.52
C THR A 136 17.69 4.79 10.14
N TYR A 137 18.41 5.40 11.10
CA TYR A 137 19.53 6.30 10.80
C TYR A 137 20.64 5.56 10.06
N LEU A 138 21.03 4.39 10.55
CA LEU A 138 22.07 3.57 9.92
C LEU A 138 21.68 3.20 8.48
N GLY A 139 20.43 2.76 8.28
CA GLY A 139 19.88 2.49 6.95
C GLY A 139 19.86 3.73 6.04
N SER A 140 19.44 4.89 6.55
CA SER A 140 19.43 6.13 5.75
C SER A 140 20.82 6.60 5.35
N ILE A 141 21.83 6.47 6.23
CA ILE A 141 23.22 6.85 5.93
C ILE A 141 23.81 5.86 4.92
N PHE A 142 23.42 4.59 4.99
CA PHE A 142 23.82 3.58 4.00
C PHE A 142 23.28 3.92 2.61
N LEU A 143 21.99 4.23 2.50
CA LEU A 143 21.34 4.56 1.22
C LEU A 143 21.73 5.94 0.68
N LYS A 144 21.97 6.91 1.58
CA LYS A 144 22.36 8.30 1.26
C LYS A 144 23.82 8.56 1.65
N ALA A 145 24.73 7.68 1.20
CA ALA A 145 26.14 7.80 1.52
C ALA A 145 26.70 9.16 1.05
N GLY A 146 27.41 9.84 1.94
CA GLY A 146 27.97 11.16 1.64
C GLY A 146 27.12 12.34 2.13
N SER A 147 25.89 12.12 2.58
CA SER A 147 25.06 13.18 3.18
C SER A 147 25.68 13.76 4.44
N THR A 148 25.42 15.04 4.68
CA THR A 148 25.80 15.75 5.90
C THR A 148 24.94 15.30 7.09
N LYS A 149 25.38 15.63 8.30
CA LYS A 149 24.60 15.40 9.51
C LYS A 149 23.23 16.06 9.46
N THR A 150 23.18 17.30 8.99
CA THR A 150 21.94 18.09 8.92
C THR A 150 20.94 17.41 7.99
N GLU A 151 21.37 17.03 6.78
CA GLU A 151 20.50 16.35 5.81
C GLU A 151 19.94 15.03 6.35
N ILE A 152 20.75 14.23 7.05
CA ILE A 152 20.28 12.99 7.67
C ILE A 152 19.30 13.29 8.81
N ILE A 153 19.55 14.28 9.65
CA ILE A 153 18.65 14.62 10.76
C ILE A 153 17.31 15.14 10.23
N ASP A 154 17.34 16.03 9.24
CA ASP A 154 16.14 16.60 8.62
C ASP A 154 15.33 15.53 7.86
N TYR A 155 16.01 14.56 7.23
CA TYR A 155 15.35 13.41 6.59
C TYR A 155 14.51 12.58 7.58
N HIS A 156 14.89 12.54 8.85
CA HIS A 156 14.17 11.82 9.90
C HIS A 156 13.16 12.69 10.67
N ILE A 157 12.96 13.96 10.27
CA ILE A 157 12.01 14.87 10.93
C ILE A 157 12.32 14.98 12.45
N HIS A 158 13.61 15.01 12.79
CA HIS A 158 14.07 15.08 14.17
C HIS A 158 14.63 16.45 14.51
N GLU A 159 14.37 16.88 15.74
CA GLU A 159 15.11 18.00 16.33
C GLU A 159 16.62 17.74 16.29
N LYS A 160 17.38 18.81 16.08
CA LYS A 160 18.84 18.75 15.91
C LYS A 160 19.53 18.03 17.06
N THR A 161 19.08 18.26 18.29
CA THR A 161 19.63 17.64 19.49
C THR A 161 19.43 16.13 19.49
N THR A 162 18.21 15.65 19.22
CA THR A 162 17.86 14.23 19.13
C THR A 162 18.70 13.52 18.07
N GLY A 163 18.74 14.10 16.86
CA GLY A 163 19.51 13.53 15.76
C GLY A 163 21.02 13.46 16.04
N ILE A 164 21.59 14.48 16.68
CA ILE A 164 23.00 14.48 17.08
C ILE A 164 23.30 13.36 18.09
N GLU A 165 22.44 13.12 19.07
CA GLU A 165 22.66 12.06 20.07
C GLU A 165 22.59 10.66 19.45
N ILE A 166 21.70 10.44 18.48
CA ILE A 166 21.66 9.18 17.70
C ILE A 166 22.97 9.00 16.92
N LEU A 167 23.40 10.03 16.16
CA LEU A 167 24.65 9.97 15.40
C LEU A 167 25.88 9.76 16.29
N LYS A 168 25.94 10.40 17.47
CA LYS A 168 27.00 10.17 18.45
C LYS A 168 27.05 8.73 18.92
N ARG A 169 25.91 8.11 19.23
CA ARG A 169 25.82 6.70 19.64
C ARG A 169 26.28 5.75 18.53
N LEU A 170 25.80 5.94 17.31
CA LEU A 170 26.22 5.13 16.15
C LEU A 170 27.72 5.25 15.88
N LYS A 171 28.29 6.46 16.00
CA LYS A 171 29.72 6.71 15.83
C LYS A 171 30.54 6.08 16.97
N LYS A 172 30.08 6.19 18.22
CA LYS A 172 30.71 5.58 19.39
C LYS A 172 30.81 4.06 19.25
N ASN A 173 29.78 3.44 18.67
CA ASN A 173 29.77 2.00 18.37
C ASN A 173 30.57 1.61 17.11
N GLY A 174 31.19 2.58 16.42
CA GLY A 174 31.98 2.33 15.22
C GLY A 174 31.16 2.01 13.97
N PHE A 175 29.85 2.24 13.97
CA PHE A 175 28.97 1.90 12.84
C PHE A 175 28.96 2.96 11.73
N ILE A 176 29.32 4.19 12.07
CA ILE A 176 29.44 5.28 11.11
C ILE A 176 30.76 6.02 11.26
N THR A 177 31.21 6.64 10.19
CA THR A 177 32.37 7.52 10.14
C THR A 177 32.03 8.84 9.47
N GLU A 178 32.87 9.84 9.71
CA GLU A 178 32.76 11.17 9.14
C GLU A 178 34.00 11.47 8.30
N LYS A 179 33.80 11.93 7.07
CA LYS A 179 34.88 12.45 6.21
C LYS A 179 34.60 13.93 5.92
N LYS A 180 35.65 14.71 5.60
CA LYS A 180 35.44 16.08 5.10
C LYS A 180 34.57 16.00 3.84
N SER A 181 33.55 16.85 3.76
CA SER A 181 32.72 16.91 2.56
C SER A 181 33.57 17.36 1.36
N LEU A 182 33.27 16.79 0.20
CA LEU A 182 33.92 17.12 -1.07
C LEU A 182 33.45 18.48 -1.62
N THR A 183 32.26 18.93 -1.22
CA THR A 183 31.62 20.16 -1.72
C THR A 183 31.78 21.35 -0.78
N ASP A 184 31.90 21.10 0.54
CA ASP A 184 32.14 22.13 1.54
C ASP A 184 33.12 21.61 2.60
N GLY A 185 34.36 22.10 2.58
CA GLY A 185 35.41 21.69 3.52
C GLY A 185 35.13 21.99 4.99
N ARG A 186 34.06 22.75 5.30
CA ARG A 186 33.59 23.02 6.67
C ARG A 186 32.58 21.98 7.17
N SER A 187 31.91 21.25 6.26
CA SER A 187 30.96 20.21 6.61
C SER A 187 31.58 18.81 6.55
N LYS A 188 30.96 17.86 7.26
CA LYS A 188 31.39 16.46 7.29
C LYS A 188 30.28 15.58 6.74
N SER A 189 30.66 14.72 5.81
CA SER A 189 29.82 13.70 5.19
C SER A 189 29.85 12.40 5.99
N LEU A 190 28.68 11.79 6.15
CA LEU A 190 28.48 10.55 6.89
C LEU A 190 28.59 9.33 5.97
N PHE A 191 29.22 8.28 6.48
CA PHE A 191 29.34 6.99 5.81
C PHE A 191 29.17 5.87 6.81
N VAL A 192 28.52 4.78 6.38
CA VAL A 192 28.45 3.54 7.16
C VAL A 192 29.78 2.78 7.02
N THR A 193 30.30 2.26 8.13
CA THR A 193 31.51 1.42 8.15
C THR A 193 31.18 -0.03 7.79
N GLU A 194 32.17 -0.89 7.56
CA GLU A 194 31.91 -2.32 7.36
C GLU A 194 31.25 -2.98 8.59
N ALA A 195 31.64 -2.58 9.80
CA ALA A 195 30.96 -3.01 11.03
C ALA A 195 29.49 -2.54 11.07
N GLY A 196 29.22 -1.31 10.64
CA GLY A 196 27.87 -0.76 10.51
C GLY A 196 27.01 -1.51 9.49
N LYS A 197 27.57 -1.87 8.32
CA LYS A 197 26.88 -2.69 7.33
C LYS A 197 26.57 -4.08 7.89
N GLY A 198 27.56 -4.70 8.54
CA GLY A 198 27.42 -6.01 9.16
C GLY A 198 26.26 -6.06 10.15
N ILE A 199 26.18 -5.09 11.07
CA ILE A 199 25.08 -5.04 12.04
C ILE A 199 23.74 -4.69 11.39
N PHE A 200 23.72 -3.80 10.39
CA PHE A 200 22.51 -3.45 9.68
C PHE A 200 21.89 -4.67 8.99
N PHE A 201 22.66 -5.35 8.14
CA PHE A 201 22.18 -6.51 7.39
C PHE A 201 21.85 -7.72 8.28
N ALA A 202 22.53 -7.87 9.43
CA ALA A 202 22.17 -8.89 10.42
C ALA A 202 20.77 -8.70 11.02
N HIS A 203 20.19 -7.48 10.94
CA HIS A 203 18.88 -7.18 11.51
C HIS A 203 17.80 -6.83 10.48
N VAL A 204 18.13 -6.65 9.19
CA VAL A 204 17.17 -6.29 8.13
C VAL A 204 15.97 -7.23 8.10
N GLU A 205 16.18 -8.55 8.06
CA GLU A 205 15.10 -9.53 8.00
C GLU A 205 14.16 -9.44 9.21
N ARG A 206 14.73 -9.28 10.42
CA ARG A 206 13.94 -9.16 11.65
C ARG A 206 13.14 -7.86 11.67
N MET A 207 13.68 -6.79 11.13
CA MET A 207 12.99 -5.51 10.99
C MET A 207 11.90 -5.54 9.91
N GLN A 208 12.08 -6.31 8.83
CA GLN A 208 11.02 -6.56 7.84
C GLN A 208 9.83 -7.30 8.47
N LYS A 209 10.10 -8.33 9.28
CA LYS A 209 9.07 -9.05 10.06
C LYS A 209 8.32 -8.14 11.04
N ILE A 210 8.98 -7.12 11.59
CA ILE A 210 8.28 -6.10 12.39
C ILE A 210 7.34 -5.27 11.51
N GLY A 211 7.76 -4.88 10.31
CA GLY A 211 6.90 -4.19 9.35
C GLY A 211 5.64 -5.00 9.02
N GLU A 212 5.80 -6.30 8.78
CA GLU A 212 4.68 -7.23 8.58
C GLU A 212 3.76 -7.29 9.82
N LEU A 213 4.34 -7.39 11.02
CA LEU A 213 3.59 -7.44 12.26
C LEU A 213 2.82 -6.14 12.56
N ILE A 214 3.40 -4.97 12.24
CA ILE A 214 2.74 -3.68 12.37
C ILE A 214 1.59 -3.56 11.36
N GLY A 215 1.82 -4.02 10.12
CA GLY A 215 0.79 -4.07 9.09
C GLY A 215 -0.36 -5.04 9.42
N GLY A 216 -0.12 -5.97 10.36
CA GLY A 216 -1.14 -6.81 10.95
C GLY A 216 -1.89 -7.65 9.92
N ASP A 217 -3.19 -7.77 10.14
CA ASP A 217 -4.15 -8.53 9.34
C ASP A 217 -4.69 -7.75 8.13
N LEU A 218 -4.18 -6.55 7.85
CA LEU A 218 -4.60 -5.78 6.67
C LEU A 218 -4.28 -6.53 5.38
N GLU A 219 -5.24 -6.57 4.46
CA GLU A 219 -5.09 -7.06 3.11
C GLU A 219 -4.18 -6.13 2.28
N GLU A 220 -3.68 -6.61 1.14
CA GLU A 220 -2.74 -5.85 0.30
C GLU A 220 -3.32 -4.52 -0.18
N ASN A 221 -4.59 -4.51 -0.59
CA ASN A 221 -5.32 -3.31 -1.00
C ASN A 221 -5.50 -2.31 0.17
N GLU A 222 -5.80 -2.79 1.39
CA GLU A 222 -5.94 -1.96 2.58
C GLU A 222 -4.61 -1.33 2.99
N LYS A 223 -3.50 -2.10 2.89
CA LYS A 223 -2.14 -1.59 3.08
C LYS A 223 -1.82 -0.48 2.08
N LEU A 224 -2.11 -0.69 0.78
CA LEU A 224 -1.91 0.32 -0.26
C LEU A 224 -2.76 1.58 -0.02
N GLN A 225 -4.02 1.43 0.40
CA GLN A 225 -4.88 2.54 0.76
C GLN A 225 -4.32 3.33 1.95
N LEU A 226 -3.92 2.64 3.02
CA LEU A 226 -3.33 3.28 4.19
C LEU A 226 -2.04 4.02 3.84
N ILE A 227 -1.16 3.42 3.03
CA ILE A 227 0.06 4.07 2.54
C ILE A 227 -0.27 5.35 1.76
N SER A 228 -1.27 5.30 0.87
CA SER A 228 -1.71 6.47 0.10
C SER A 228 -2.21 7.60 1.02
N LEU A 229 -3.01 7.28 2.04
CA LEU A 229 -3.48 8.25 3.04
C LEU A 229 -2.33 8.84 3.86
N LEU A 230 -1.40 8.01 4.34
CA LEU A 230 -0.23 8.44 5.09
C LEU A 230 0.69 9.33 4.23
N ASN A 231 0.86 9.03 2.95
CA ASN A 231 1.61 9.88 2.02
C ASN A 231 0.94 11.24 1.84
N ARG A 232 -0.39 11.29 1.67
CA ARG A 232 -1.13 12.56 1.61
C ARG A 232 -0.94 13.40 2.89
N LEU A 233 -0.94 12.76 4.07
CA LEU A 233 -0.65 13.44 5.34
C LEU A 233 0.80 13.93 5.39
N ASN A 234 1.76 13.10 4.96
CA ASN A 234 3.17 13.49 4.90
C ASN A 234 3.38 14.70 3.98
N ASP A 235 2.78 14.71 2.78
CA ASP A 235 2.92 15.81 1.82
C ASP A 235 2.31 17.12 2.34
N PHE A 236 1.24 17.03 3.14
CA PHE A 236 0.69 18.18 3.85
C PHE A 236 1.65 18.72 4.92
N HIS A 237 2.25 17.84 5.73
CA HIS A 237 3.08 18.24 6.88
C HIS A 237 4.52 18.62 6.52
N GLN A 238 5.11 18.04 5.47
CA GLN A 238 6.48 18.29 5.03
C GLN A 238 6.84 19.78 4.86
N PRO A 239 6.11 20.57 4.03
CA PRO A 239 6.45 21.99 3.86
C PRO A 239 6.29 22.78 5.16
N ILE A 240 5.25 22.46 5.96
CA ILE A 240 5.02 23.10 7.26
C ILE A 240 6.23 22.86 8.19
N TYR A 241 6.78 21.64 8.21
CA TYR A 241 7.93 21.30 9.02
C TYR A 241 9.22 21.96 8.54
N HIS A 242 9.51 21.96 7.24
CA HIS A 242 10.79 22.49 6.73
C HIS A 242 10.81 24.01 6.63
N GLU A 243 9.72 24.61 6.20
CA GLU A 243 9.65 26.04 5.87
C GLU A 243 9.03 26.87 7.01
N ASN A 244 8.13 26.27 7.80
CA ASN A 244 7.31 26.99 8.76
C ASN A 244 7.44 26.52 10.21
N LYS A 245 8.39 25.65 10.57
CA LYS A 245 8.51 25.12 11.96
C LYS A 245 8.74 26.17 13.05
N LYS A 246 9.15 27.40 12.69
CA LYS A 246 9.36 28.51 13.63
C LYS A 246 8.15 29.43 13.75
N GLU A 247 7.11 29.21 12.95
CA GLU A 247 5.89 30.00 12.98
C GLU A 247 5.13 29.79 14.30
N SER A 248 4.29 30.75 14.67
CA SER A 248 3.42 30.60 15.84
C SER A 248 2.42 29.47 15.64
N PHE A 249 1.91 28.92 16.75
CA PHE A 249 0.90 27.88 16.70
C PHE A 249 -0.33 28.28 15.88
N GLU A 250 -0.79 29.52 16.06
CA GLU A 250 -1.93 30.13 15.37
C GLU A 250 -1.69 30.21 13.87
N ARG A 251 -0.46 30.53 13.46
CA ARG A 251 -0.06 30.53 12.06
C ARG A 251 -0.05 29.11 11.50
N LEU A 252 0.45 28.13 12.26
CA LEU A 252 0.41 26.72 11.86
C LEU A 252 -1.03 26.21 11.66
N LEU A 253 -1.96 26.62 12.54
CA LEU A 253 -3.38 26.27 12.42
C LEU A 253 -4.04 26.82 11.16
N SER A 254 -3.52 27.93 10.61
CA SER A 254 -4.05 28.55 9.38
C SER A 254 -3.77 27.74 8.11
N PHE A 255 -2.90 26.73 8.17
CA PHE A 255 -2.65 25.83 7.03
C PHE A 255 -3.69 24.72 6.90
N ARG A 256 -4.59 24.54 7.88
CA ARG A 256 -5.71 23.61 7.78
C ARG A 256 -6.65 24.13 6.67
N LYS A 257 -6.83 23.33 5.61
CA LYS A 257 -7.77 23.64 4.53
C LYS A 257 -9.21 23.55 5.02
#